data_AF-A0A1H8BQ91-F1
#
_entry.id   AF-A0A1H8BQ91-F1
#
_cell.length_a   1.000
_cell.length_b   1.000
_cell.length_c   1.000
_cell.angle_alpha   90.00
_cell.angle_beta   90.00
_cell.angle_gamma   90.00
#
_symmetry.space_group_name_H-M   'P 1'
#
loop_
_entity.id
_entity.type
_entity.pdbx_description
1 polymer ?
#
loop_
_entity_poly.entity_id
_entity_poly.type
_entity_poly.pdbx_seq_one_letter_code
_entity_poly.pdbx_strand_id
1 'polypeptide(L)'
;MRRELVVIILVMLTIITGCSGQEKVPGQEDRPSEEVPQTDEYSSPTGPDKLEEQTERSIDESDDFTEGDRLDGQDQKLTYQADIKVILDENCINCHKKESVVGKKNKFSNYQEVRRFVKPNQPEKSKLIISIQDDNSMRKYISIEEINTIEAWVEAGAPK
;
A
#
# COMPACT_ATOMS: atom_id res chain seq x y z
N MET A 1 8.52 -53.51 9.17
CA MET A 1 7.78 -52.30 9.58
C MET A 1 8.17 -51.70 10.95
N ARG A 2 8.95 -52.37 11.82
CA ARG A 2 9.32 -51.79 13.14
C ARG A 2 10.66 -51.03 13.19
N ARG A 3 11.52 -51.18 12.17
CA ARG A 3 12.85 -50.55 12.14
C ARG A 3 12.85 -49.15 11.52
N GLU A 4 11.93 -48.85 10.61
CA GLU A 4 11.86 -47.53 9.97
C GLU A 4 11.21 -46.46 10.85
N LEU A 5 10.33 -46.85 11.76
CA LEU A 5 9.65 -45.94 12.67
C LEU A 5 10.60 -45.37 13.76
N VAL A 6 11.66 -46.11 14.11
CA VAL A 6 12.67 -45.68 15.11
C VAL A 6 13.61 -44.62 14.55
N VAL A 7 13.92 -44.69 13.24
CA VAL A 7 14.80 -43.70 12.58
C VAL A 7 14.09 -42.35 12.44
N ILE A 8 12.78 -42.35 12.15
CA ILE A 8 11.99 -41.12 12.01
C ILE A 8 11.84 -40.38 13.35
N ILE A 9 11.72 -41.11 14.48
CA ILE A 9 11.62 -40.50 15.82
C ILE A 9 12.94 -39.86 16.25
N LEU A 10 14.09 -40.44 15.89
CA LEU A 10 15.41 -39.86 16.22
C LEU A 10 15.72 -38.56 15.46
N VAL A 11 15.23 -38.41 14.22
CA VAL A 11 15.43 -37.18 13.41
C VAL A 11 14.56 -36.01 13.89
N MET A 12 13.39 -36.29 14.49
CA MET A 12 12.50 -35.23 15.00
C MET A 12 12.93 -34.65 16.37
N LEU A 13 13.77 -35.37 17.12
CA LEU A 13 14.25 -34.91 18.44
C LEU A 13 15.42 -33.91 18.39
N THR A 14 16.07 -33.72 17.24
CA THR A 14 17.22 -32.81 17.10
C THR A 14 16.86 -31.39 16.65
N ILE A 15 15.57 -31.04 16.48
CA ILE A 15 15.13 -29.72 15.96
C ILE A 15 14.67 -28.76 17.09
N ILE A 16 14.54 -29.21 18.34
CA ILE A 16 14.01 -28.40 19.45
C ILE A 16 15.12 -27.86 20.37
N THR A 17 16.22 -27.36 19.81
CA THR A 17 17.24 -26.67 20.62
C THR A 17 17.79 -25.46 19.87
N GLY A 18 16.98 -24.41 19.86
CA GLY A 18 17.32 -23.12 19.27
C GLY A 18 16.72 -21.96 20.07
N CYS A 19 16.90 -21.96 21.39
CA CYS A 19 16.72 -20.76 22.20
C CYS A 19 17.91 -19.81 21.92
N SER A 20 17.77 -18.91 20.95
CA SER A 20 18.67 -17.75 20.87
C SER A 20 18.13 -16.67 21.79
N GLY A 21 18.78 -16.55 22.95
CA GLY A 21 18.59 -15.44 23.88
C GLY A 21 18.99 -14.12 23.23
N GLN A 22 18.18 -13.10 23.46
CA GLN A 22 18.59 -11.71 23.24
C GLN A 22 19.53 -11.32 24.38
N GLU A 23 20.82 -11.22 24.07
CA GLU A 23 21.81 -10.60 24.92
C GLU A 23 21.47 -9.10 25.05
N LYS A 24 21.15 -8.68 26.27
CA LYS A 24 20.86 -7.29 26.60
C LYS A 24 22.19 -6.53 26.58
N VAL A 25 22.35 -5.61 25.63
CA VAL A 25 23.53 -4.76 25.50
C VAL A 25 23.68 -3.91 26.78
N PRO A 26 24.80 -3.99 27.51
CA PRO A 26 25.07 -3.12 28.65
C PRO A 26 25.55 -1.76 28.15
N GLY A 27 24.91 -0.67 28.61
CA GLY A 27 25.37 0.70 28.36
C GLY A 27 24.40 1.64 27.65
N GLN A 28 23.12 1.27 27.48
CA GLN A 28 22.13 2.26 27.04
C GLN A 28 21.58 2.99 28.26
N GLU A 29 22.20 4.13 28.55
CA GLU A 29 21.75 5.08 29.56
C GLU A 29 20.33 5.56 29.20
N ASP A 30 19.41 5.42 30.16
CA ASP A 30 18.06 5.98 30.09
C ASP A 30 18.19 7.50 29.93
N ARG A 31 18.01 7.99 28.70
CA ARG A 31 17.82 9.43 28.48
C ARG A 31 16.48 9.81 29.11
N PRO A 32 16.45 10.78 30.04
CA PRO A 32 15.20 11.35 30.50
C PRO A 32 14.44 11.91 29.30
N SER A 33 13.17 11.57 29.16
CA SER A 33 12.28 12.20 28.19
C SER A 33 12.29 13.70 28.44
N GLU A 34 12.85 14.44 27.48
CA GLU A 34 12.76 15.89 27.42
C GLU A 34 11.30 16.23 27.17
N GLU A 35 10.63 16.79 28.18
CA GLU A 35 9.25 17.25 28.07
C GLU A 35 9.23 18.40 27.04
N VAL A 36 8.62 18.12 25.89
CA VAL A 36 8.40 19.11 24.84
C VAL A 36 7.46 20.18 25.40
N PRO A 37 7.82 21.48 25.36
CA PRO A 37 6.93 22.55 25.75
C PRO A 37 5.69 22.54 24.85
N GLN A 38 4.51 22.41 25.45
CA GLN A 38 3.26 22.64 24.75
C GLN A 38 3.17 24.14 24.45
N THR A 39 3.27 24.51 23.18
CA THR A 39 2.95 25.87 22.73
C THR A 39 1.44 25.96 22.53
N ASP A 40 0.79 26.51 23.54
CA ASP A 40 -0.60 26.90 23.64
C ASP A 40 -0.83 28.27 22.99
N GLU A 41 -0.64 28.39 21.69
CA GLU A 41 -1.08 29.60 20.95
C GLU A 41 -1.63 29.22 19.58
N TYR A 42 -2.90 28.86 19.52
CA TYR A 42 -3.70 29.07 18.32
C TYR A 42 -4.90 29.93 18.69
N SER A 43 -4.71 31.23 18.50
CA SER A 43 -5.76 32.24 18.63
C SER A 43 -6.89 31.93 17.65
N SER A 44 -8.10 31.79 18.19
CA SER A 44 -9.34 31.85 17.44
C SER A 44 -9.50 33.20 16.75
N PRO A 45 -9.78 33.27 15.44
CA PRO A 45 -10.36 34.46 14.84
C PRO A 45 -11.88 34.38 14.94
N THR A 46 -12.45 35.07 15.93
CA THR A 46 -13.86 35.48 15.90
C THR A 46 -13.93 36.86 15.27
N GLY A 47 -14.47 36.93 14.05
CA GLY A 47 -14.89 38.17 13.39
C GLY A 47 -16.33 37.99 12.90
N PRO A 48 -17.25 38.94 13.19
CA PRO A 48 -18.69 38.76 12.98
C PRO A 48 -19.18 39.23 11.61
N ASP A 49 -20.38 38.74 11.27
CA ASP A 49 -21.42 39.34 10.44
C ASP A 49 -21.07 39.87 9.04
N LYS A 50 -21.63 39.20 8.02
CA LYS A 50 -22.52 39.91 7.09
C LYS A 50 -23.52 38.98 6.40
N LEU A 51 -24.77 39.11 6.84
CA LEU A 51 -25.98 38.80 6.10
C LEU A 51 -26.08 39.76 4.90
N GLU A 52 -26.33 39.24 3.70
CA GLU A 52 -26.80 39.89 2.46
C GLU A 52 -26.33 38.97 1.32
N GLU A 53 -27.03 38.70 0.23
CA GLU A 53 -28.37 38.96 -0.25
C GLU A 53 -28.49 38.08 -1.49
N GLN A 54 -29.72 37.74 -1.85
CA GLN A 54 -30.10 36.93 -2.99
C GLN A 54 -29.39 37.35 -4.29
N THR A 55 -28.93 36.37 -5.07
CA THR A 55 -28.88 36.49 -6.53
C THR A 55 -29.12 35.12 -7.12
N GLU A 56 -30.39 34.88 -7.44
CA GLU A 56 -30.80 33.89 -8.44
C GLU A 56 -30.19 34.33 -9.78
N ARG A 57 -29.14 33.64 -10.21
CA ARG A 57 -28.62 33.74 -11.57
C ARG A 57 -28.84 32.41 -12.26
N SER A 58 -29.96 32.34 -12.96
CA SER A 58 -30.19 31.43 -14.07
C SER A 58 -29.07 31.63 -15.10
N ILE A 59 -28.13 30.69 -15.13
CA ILE A 59 -27.23 30.48 -16.26
C ILE A 59 -27.84 29.32 -17.04
N ASP A 60 -28.68 29.71 -18.00
CA ASP A 60 -28.92 28.94 -19.22
C ASP A 60 -27.73 29.22 -20.13
N GLU A 61 -26.71 28.37 -20.03
CA GLU A 61 -25.69 28.24 -21.07
C GLU A 61 -25.41 26.76 -21.26
N SER A 62 -25.90 26.31 -22.39
CA SER A 62 -25.67 25.03 -23.03
C SER A 62 -24.22 24.97 -23.46
N ASP A 63 -23.32 24.76 -22.50
CA ASP A 63 -21.95 24.39 -22.80
C ASP A 63 -21.93 22.92 -23.22
N ASP A 64 -21.90 22.78 -24.55
CA ASP A 64 -21.19 21.80 -25.34
C ASP A 64 -19.99 21.17 -24.60
N PHE A 65 -20.28 20.23 -23.69
CA PHE A 65 -19.31 19.24 -23.28
C PHE A 65 -19.12 18.30 -24.47
N THR A 66 -18.24 18.72 -25.37
CA THR A 66 -17.55 17.82 -26.30
C THR A 66 -17.15 16.59 -25.52
N GLU A 67 -17.62 15.44 -26.02
CA GLU A 67 -17.37 14.10 -25.54
C GLU A 67 -15.98 14.00 -24.92
N GLY A 68 -15.93 14.17 -23.61
CA GLY A 68 -14.77 13.85 -22.80
C GLY A 68 -14.63 12.35 -22.91
N ASP A 69 -13.86 11.96 -23.92
CA ASP A 69 -13.20 10.69 -24.14
C ASP A 69 -13.76 9.62 -23.20
N ARG A 70 -14.95 9.12 -23.54
CA ARG A 70 -15.48 7.92 -22.90
C ARG A 70 -14.48 6.85 -23.29
N LEU A 71 -13.46 6.67 -22.44
CA LEU A 71 -12.58 5.53 -22.47
C LEU A 71 -13.51 4.33 -22.58
N ASP A 72 -13.58 3.83 -23.81
CA ASP A 72 -14.43 2.76 -24.25
C ASP A 72 -14.39 1.70 -23.17
N GLY A 73 -15.57 1.34 -22.68
CA GLY A 73 -15.78 0.23 -21.77
C GLY A 73 -15.44 -1.07 -22.47
N GLN A 74 -14.20 -1.21 -22.91
CA GLN A 74 -13.63 -2.47 -23.28
C GLN A 74 -13.47 -3.20 -21.97
N ASP A 75 -14.18 -4.33 -21.86
CA ASP A 75 -13.88 -5.45 -20.97
C ASP A 75 -12.47 -6.00 -21.25
N GLN A 76 -11.47 -5.13 -21.31
CA GLN A 76 -10.10 -5.47 -21.57
C GLN A 76 -9.60 -6.10 -20.29
N LYS A 77 -9.42 -7.41 -20.38
CA LYS A 77 -8.92 -8.22 -19.28
C LYS A 77 -7.54 -7.70 -18.87
N LEU A 78 -7.51 -6.94 -17.77
CA LEU A 78 -6.26 -6.47 -17.17
C LEU A 78 -5.40 -7.68 -16.79
N THR A 79 -4.11 -7.60 -17.07
CA THR A 79 -3.12 -8.64 -16.74
C THR A 79 -1.93 -8.02 -16.04
N TYR A 80 -1.20 -8.86 -15.30
CA TYR A 80 0.04 -8.39 -14.69
C TYR A 80 1.04 -7.94 -15.75
N GLN A 81 1.21 -8.73 -16.81
CA GLN A 81 2.28 -8.48 -17.79
C GLN A 81 2.05 -7.24 -18.65
N ALA A 82 0.80 -6.95 -19.04
CA ALA A 82 0.48 -5.82 -19.90
C ALA A 82 0.31 -4.52 -19.12
N ASP A 83 -0.42 -4.56 -18.00
CA ASP A 83 -0.95 -3.35 -17.38
C ASP A 83 -0.27 -3.03 -16.05
N ILE A 84 -0.07 -4.03 -15.20
CA ILE A 84 0.41 -3.79 -13.82
C ILE A 84 1.92 -3.68 -13.75
N LYS A 85 2.64 -4.43 -14.60
CA LYS A 85 4.10 -4.45 -14.57
C LYS A 85 4.68 -3.06 -14.84
N VAL A 86 4.13 -2.32 -15.81
CA VAL A 86 4.61 -0.97 -16.14
C VAL A 86 4.43 -0.01 -14.95
N ILE A 87 3.26 -0.02 -14.31
CA ILE A 87 2.98 0.82 -13.13
C ILE A 87 3.95 0.50 -11.99
N LEU A 88 4.24 -0.78 -11.75
CA LEU A 88 5.17 -1.19 -10.69
C LEU A 88 6.63 -0.88 -11.02
N ASP A 89 7.03 -1.04 -12.28
CA ASP A 89 8.39 -0.74 -12.75
C ASP A 89 8.70 0.75 -12.55
N GLU A 90 7.75 1.63 -12.89
CA GLU A 90 7.90 3.08 -12.81
C GLU A 90 7.87 3.57 -11.36
N ASN A 91 6.90 3.12 -10.57
CA ASN A 91 6.59 3.74 -9.28
C ASN A 91 7.18 2.97 -8.07
N CYS A 92 7.43 1.67 -8.19
CA CYS A 92 7.71 0.82 -7.02
C CYS A 92 9.09 0.14 -7.04
N ILE A 93 9.54 -0.38 -8.19
CA ILE A 93 10.73 -1.24 -8.24
C ILE A 93 12.01 -0.52 -7.83
N ASN A 94 12.11 0.79 -8.07
CA ASN A 94 13.27 1.58 -7.67
C ASN A 94 13.62 1.42 -6.17
N CYS A 95 12.58 1.35 -5.32
CA CYS A 95 12.69 1.14 -3.89
C CYS A 95 12.48 -0.32 -3.47
N HIS A 96 11.86 -1.16 -4.30
CA HIS A 96 11.51 -2.56 -3.99
C HIS A 96 12.31 -3.61 -4.76
N LYS A 97 13.45 -3.23 -5.35
CA LYS A 97 14.40 -4.15 -5.98
C LYS A 97 15.16 -5.02 -4.97
N LYS A 98 15.74 -6.12 -5.46
CA LYS A 98 16.46 -7.11 -4.65
C LYS A 98 17.59 -6.52 -3.80
N GLU A 99 18.31 -5.53 -4.32
CA GLU A 99 19.40 -4.86 -3.62
C GLU A 99 18.96 -3.65 -2.77
N SER A 100 17.66 -3.34 -2.70
CA SER A 100 17.19 -2.17 -1.96
C SER A 100 17.35 -2.33 -0.45
N VAL A 101 17.73 -1.24 0.22
CA VAL A 101 17.83 -1.15 1.68
C VAL A 101 16.45 -0.91 2.32
N VAL A 102 15.58 -0.15 1.64
CA VAL A 102 14.25 0.26 2.12
C VAL A 102 13.22 -0.86 1.87
N GLY A 103 13.29 -1.52 0.70
CA GLY A 103 12.32 -2.53 0.26
C GLY A 103 12.79 -3.98 0.37
N LYS A 104 13.93 -4.26 1.01
CA LYS A 104 14.57 -5.61 1.01
C LYS A 104 13.62 -6.78 1.34
N LYS A 105 12.64 -6.53 2.21
CA LYS A 105 11.67 -7.52 2.68
C LYS A 105 10.48 -7.70 1.73
N ASN A 106 10.12 -6.67 0.96
CA ASN A 106 8.95 -6.64 0.09
C ASN A 106 9.41 -6.35 -1.32
N LYS A 107 9.65 -7.39 -2.11
CA LYS A 107 10.15 -7.25 -3.49
C LYS A 107 9.00 -7.24 -4.47
N PHE A 108 9.14 -6.51 -5.57
CA PHE A 108 8.13 -6.44 -6.64
C PHE A 108 8.71 -6.74 -8.03
N SER A 109 9.79 -7.51 -8.09
CA SER A 109 10.54 -7.73 -9.35
C SER A 109 9.84 -8.67 -10.33
N ASN A 110 8.81 -9.39 -9.86
CA ASN A 110 8.01 -10.30 -10.67
C ASN A 110 6.63 -10.55 -10.05
N TYR A 111 5.75 -11.16 -10.85
CA TYR A 111 4.38 -11.51 -10.46
C TYR A 111 4.32 -12.26 -9.11
N GLN A 112 5.16 -13.29 -8.91
CA GLN A 112 5.10 -14.13 -7.71
C GLN A 112 5.48 -13.37 -6.43
N GLU A 113 6.27 -12.31 -6.52
CA GLU A 113 6.59 -11.48 -5.37
C GLU A 113 5.44 -10.52 -5.05
N VAL A 114 4.88 -9.85 -6.07
CA VAL A 114 3.73 -8.94 -5.93
C VAL A 114 2.49 -9.69 -5.44
N ARG A 115 2.22 -10.88 -5.99
CA ARG A 115 1.04 -11.69 -5.71
C ARG A 115 0.89 -12.08 -4.24
N ARG A 116 1.97 -12.05 -3.45
CA ARG A 116 1.96 -12.30 -1.99
C ARG A 116 1.24 -11.22 -1.19
N PHE A 117 1.11 -10.02 -1.77
CA PHE A 117 0.46 -8.86 -1.15
C PHE A 117 -0.97 -8.65 -1.65
N VAL A 118 -1.43 -9.53 -2.54
CA VAL A 118 -2.73 -9.46 -3.20
C VAL A 118 -3.62 -10.60 -2.72
N LYS A 119 -4.86 -10.28 -2.39
CA LYS A 119 -5.96 -11.22 -2.19
C LYS A 119 -6.90 -11.11 -3.39
N PRO A 120 -6.95 -12.14 -4.26
CA PRO A 120 -7.81 -12.12 -5.44
C PRO A 120 -9.26 -11.83 -5.08
N ASN A 121 -9.92 -11.04 -5.93
CA ASN A 121 -11.31 -10.66 -5.82
C ASN A 121 -11.66 -9.89 -4.51
N GLN A 122 -10.64 -9.43 -3.77
CA GLN A 122 -10.77 -8.73 -2.48
C GLN A 122 -9.73 -7.60 -2.38
N PRO A 123 -9.87 -6.52 -3.18
CA PRO A 123 -8.95 -5.39 -3.17
C PRO A 123 -8.81 -4.76 -1.78
N GLU A 124 -9.91 -4.59 -1.05
CA GLU A 124 -9.98 -3.98 0.28
C GLU A 124 -9.22 -4.76 1.36
N LYS A 125 -8.93 -6.04 1.12
CA LYS A 125 -8.14 -6.90 2.03
C LYS A 125 -6.73 -7.17 1.51
N SER A 126 -6.39 -6.62 0.35
CA SER A 126 -5.07 -6.75 -0.27
C SER A 126 -4.11 -5.75 0.36
N LYS A 127 -3.02 -6.24 0.95
CA LYS A 127 -1.99 -5.38 1.56
C LYS A 127 -1.43 -4.37 0.58
N LEU A 128 -1.32 -4.75 -0.71
CA LEU A 128 -0.90 -3.85 -1.78
C LEU A 128 -1.80 -2.61 -1.86
N ILE A 129 -3.12 -2.82 -2.03
CA ILE A 129 -4.12 -1.75 -2.14
C ILE A 129 -4.14 -0.87 -0.88
N ILE A 130 -4.20 -1.50 0.30
CA ILE A 130 -4.20 -0.77 1.58
C ILE A 130 -2.96 0.14 1.68
N SER A 131 -1.79 -0.35 1.24
CA SER A 131 -0.53 0.41 1.37
C SER A 131 -0.41 1.57 0.38
N ILE A 132 -0.99 1.45 -0.82
CA ILE A 132 -0.95 2.51 -1.85
C ILE A 132 -2.07 3.55 -1.66
N GLN A 133 -3.13 3.20 -0.95
CA GLN A 133 -4.22 4.12 -0.58
C GLN A 133 -3.96 4.87 0.74
N ASP A 134 -3.12 4.34 1.63
CA ASP A 134 -2.75 5.01 2.89
C ASP A 134 -1.93 6.28 2.64
N ASP A 135 -2.43 7.42 3.13
CA ASP A 135 -1.89 8.76 2.93
C ASP A 135 -0.45 8.92 3.45
N ASN A 136 0.00 8.05 4.35
CA ASN A 136 1.27 8.19 5.06
C ASN A 136 2.49 7.52 4.41
N SER A 137 2.41 6.95 3.20
CA SER A 137 3.59 6.26 2.64
C SER A 137 3.70 6.26 1.12
N MET A 138 2.86 5.48 0.44
CA MET A 138 3.03 5.20 -0.99
C MET A 138 2.11 6.01 -1.90
N ARG A 139 1.06 6.59 -1.34
CA ARG A 139 0.06 7.35 -2.08
C ARG A 139 0.62 8.48 -2.95
N LYS A 140 1.71 9.12 -2.52
CA LYS A 140 2.37 10.23 -3.22
C LYS A 140 3.16 9.83 -4.47
N TYR A 141 3.40 8.54 -4.71
CA TYR A 141 4.19 8.05 -5.85
C TYR A 141 3.35 7.39 -6.93
N ILE A 142 2.02 7.40 -6.80
CA ILE A 142 1.12 6.72 -7.73
C ILE A 142 -0.16 7.53 -7.88
N SER A 143 -0.61 7.69 -9.12
CA SER A 143 -1.83 8.43 -9.45
C SER A 143 -3.10 7.69 -9.02
N ILE A 144 -4.24 8.40 -9.01
CA ILE A 144 -5.56 7.77 -8.75
C ILE A 144 -5.87 6.72 -9.83
N GLU A 145 -5.59 7.03 -11.09
CA GLU A 145 -5.88 6.16 -12.24
C GLU A 145 -5.08 4.85 -12.18
N GLU A 146 -3.81 4.92 -11.81
CA GLU A 146 -2.97 3.74 -11.61
C GLU A 146 -3.43 2.91 -10.40
N ILE A 147 -3.85 3.53 -9.30
CA ILE A 147 -4.46 2.81 -8.17
C ILE A 147 -5.72 2.07 -8.63
N ASN A 148 -6.61 2.76 -9.35
CA ASN A 148 -7.85 2.17 -9.87
C ASN A 148 -7.56 0.99 -10.81
N THR A 149 -6.50 1.10 -11.62
CA THR A 149 -6.04 0.02 -12.51
C THR A 149 -5.58 -1.20 -11.72
N ILE A 150 -4.78 -1.00 -10.66
CA ILE A 150 -4.34 -2.09 -9.79
C ILE A 150 -5.53 -2.70 -9.05
N GLU A 151 -6.46 -1.89 -8.55
CA GLU A 151 -7.67 -2.34 -7.86
C GLU A 151 -8.54 -3.22 -8.76
N ALA A 152 -8.85 -2.76 -9.98
CA ALA A 152 -9.60 -3.53 -10.97
C ALA A 152 -8.90 -4.84 -11.34
N TRP A 153 -7.57 -4.85 -11.46
CA TRP A 153 -6.81 -6.08 -11.68
C TRP A 153 -6.92 -7.07 -10.50
N VAL A 154 -6.88 -6.57 -9.25
CA VAL A 154 -7.07 -7.42 -8.07
C VAL A 154 -8.48 -7.97 -8.01
N GLU A 155 -9.48 -7.14 -8.31
CA GLU A 155 -10.90 -7.52 -8.38
C GLU A 155 -11.13 -8.62 -9.44
N ALA A 156 -10.47 -8.54 -10.59
CA ALA A 156 -10.48 -9.56 -11.65
C ALA A 156 -9.72 -10.86 -11.28
N GLY A 157 -9.22 -10.98 -10.05
CA GLY A 157 -8.54 -12.17 -9.55
C GLY A 157 -7.02 -12.15 -9.72
N ALA A 158 -6.45 -10.99 -10.03
CA ALA A 158 -5.02 -10.78 -10.28
C ALA A 158 -4.43 -11.75 -11.34
N PRO A 159 -5.02 -11.82 -12.55
CA PRO A 159 -4.50 -12.66 -13.62
C PRO A 159 -3.07 -12.23 -14.02
N LYS A 160 -2.26 -13.21 -14.41
CA LYS A 160 -0.88 -12.97 -14.83
C LYS A 160 -0.83 -12.36 -16.23
#